data_AF-A0A8T4Q109-F1
#
_entry.id   AF-A0A8T4Q109-F1
#
_cell.length_a   1.000
_cell.length_b   1.000
_cell.length_c   1.000
_cell.angle_alpha   90.00
_cell.angle_beta   90.00
_cell.angle_gamma   90.00
#
_symmetry.space_group_name_H-M   'P 1'
#
loop_
_entity.id
_entity.type
_entity.pdbx_description
1 polymer ?
#
loop_
_entity_poly.entity_id
_entity_poly.type
_entity_poly.pdbx_seq_one_letter_code
_entity_poly.pdbx_strand_id
1 'polypeptide(L)' 'MAELLVVRSKIKDAAKGVNVAGDFADELSKKVEVLIKDAVRRAKDNGRSTIKPRDL' A
#
# COMPACT_ATOMS: atom_id res chain seq x y z
N MET A 1 10.79 -12.58 -4.41
CA MET A 1 11.04 -11.16 -4.74
C MET A 1 9.86 -10.38 -4.18
N ALA A 2 10.10 -9.48 -3.22
CA ALA A 2 9.02 -8.62 -2.73
C ALA A 2 8.72 -7.59 -3.82
N GLU A 3 7.54 -7.67 -4.41
CA GLU A 3 7.14 -6.73 -5.45
C GLU A 3 6.76 -5.40 -4.79
N LEU A 4 7.40 -4.31 -5.23
CA LEU A 4 7.10 -2.98 -4.74
C LEU A 4 5.71 -2.56 -5.23
N LEU A 5 4.77 -2.45 -4.30
CA LEU A 5 3.41 -1.93 -4.54
C LEU A 5 3.39 -0.42 -4.76
N VAL A 6 4.51 0.25 -4.48
CA VAL A 6 4.66 1.71 -4.59
C VAL A 6 5.86 2.08 -5.45
N VAL A 7 5.66 3.07 -6.32
CA VAL A 7 6.68 3.53 -7.27
C VAL A 7 7.55 4.61 -6.63
N ARG A 8 8.87 4.39 -6.58
CA ARG A 8 9.85 5.31 -5.97
C ARG A 8 9.78 6.74 -6.52
N SER A 9 9.56 6.92 -7.82
CA SER A 9 9.43 8.25 -8.42
C SER A 9 8.20 9.01 -7.91
N LYS A 10 7.06 8.32 -7.77
CA LYS A 10 5.82 8.91 -7.26
C LYS A 10 5.88 9.29 -5.78
N ILE A 11 6.67 8.56 -4.99
CA ILE A 11 6.92 8.94 -3.60
C ILE A 11 7.66 10.28 -3.53
N LYS A 12 8.68 10.47 -4.36
CA LYS A 12 9.42 11.75 -4.42
C LYS A 12 8.53 12.90 -4.90
N ASP A 13 7.65 12.64 -5.86
CA ASP A 13 6.67 13.64 -6.33
C ASP A 13 5.67 14.06 -5.24
N ALA A 14 5.31 13.13 -4.33
CA ALA A 14 4.38 13.38 -3.23
C ALA A 14 5.05 14.01 -2.00
N ALA A 15 6.29 13.63 -1.70
CA ALA A 15 7.06 14.12 -0.55
C ALA A 15 7.85 15.40 -0.86
N LYS A 16 7.23 16.38 -1.54
CA LYS A 16 7.89 17.65 -1.87
C LYS A 16 8.27 18.39 -0.59
N GLY A 17 9.49 18.94 -0.57
CA GLY A 17 10.00 19.72 0.56
C GLY A 17 10.80 18.90 1.59
N VAL A 18 10.92 17.58 1.42
CA VAL A 18 11.78 16.73 2.26
C VAL A 18 12.53 15.70 1.43
N ASN A 19 13.67 15.25 1.95
CA ASN A 19 14.40 14.12 1.36
C ASN A 19 13.72 12.80 1.74
N VAL A 20 13.64 11.88 0.78
CA VAL A 20 13.10 10.53 1.00
C VAL A 20 14.26 9.55 1.14
N ALA A 21 14.27 8.79 2.24
CA ALA A 21 15.28 7.77 2.48
C ALA A 21 15.19 6.62 1.45
N GLY A 22 16.32 5.93 1.21
CA GLY A 22 16.42 4.90 0.17
C GLY A 22 15.57 3.65 0.43
N ASP A 23 15.31 3.36 1.70
CA ASP A 23 14.52 2.23 2.23
C ASP A 23 13.03 2.57 2.44
N PHE A 24 12.67 3.86 2.39
CA PHE A 24 11.30 4.32 2.64
C PHE A 24 10.28 3.67 1.69
N ALA A 25 10.64 3.50 0.42
CA ALA A 25 9.76 2.88 -0.57
C ALA A 25 9.46 1.41 -0.24
N ASP A 26 10.44 0.69 0.30
CA ASP A 26 10.29 -0.70 0.66
C ASP A 26 9.37 -0.84 1.88
N GLU A 27 9.54 0.04 2.87
CA GLU A 27 8.69 0.05 4.07
C GLU A 27 7.26 0.52 3.79
N LEU A 28 7.10 1.54 2.92
CA LEU A 28 5.78 1.97 2.47
C LEU A 28 5.07 0.85 1.71
N SER A 29 5.79 0.10 0.87
CA SER A 29 5.23 -1.05 0.15
C SER A 29 4.67 -2.09 1.11
N LYS A 30 5.40 -2.43 2.17
CA LYS A 30 4.92 -3.36 3.21
C LYS A 30 3.63 -2.86 3.87
N LYS A 31 3.57 -1.56 4.20
CA LYS A 31 2.35 -0.97 4.77
C LYS A 31 1.15 -1.06 3.83
N VAL A 32 1.35 -0.77 2.55
CA VAL A 32 0.28 -0.90 1.53
C VAL A 32 -0.15 -2.35 1.39
N GLU A 33 0.77 -3.31 1.44
CA GLU A 33 0.45 -4.74 1.40
C GLU A 33 -0.44 -5.16 2.57
N VAL A 34 -0.14 -4.69 3.78
CA VAL A 34 -0.97 -4.93 4.97
C VAL A 34 -2.36 -4.34 4.80
N LEU A 35 -2.48 -3.10 4.30
CA LEU A 35 -3.79 -2.47 4.04
C LEU A 35 -4.62 -3.29 3.04
N ILE A 36 -4.00 -3.78 1.96
CA ILE A 36 -4.68 -4.64 0.98
C ILE A 36 -5.12 -5.96 1.61
N LYS A 37 -4.26 -6.60 2.42
CA LYS A 37 -4.59 -7.85 3.13
C LYS A 37 -5.77 -7.67 4.08
N ASP A 38 -5.80 -6.57 4.82
CA ASP A 38 -6.92 -6.23 5.70
C ASP A 38 -8.20 -5.97 4.91
N ALA A 39 -8.11 -5.27 3.78
CA ALA A 39 -9.26 -5.04 2.91
C ALA A 39 -9.80 -6.33 2.30
N VAL A 40 -8.93 -7.25 1.90
CA VAL A 40 -9.32 -8.60 1.47
C VAL A 40 -10.02 -9.36 2.60
N ARG A 41 -9.49 -9.30 3.83
CA ARG A 41 -10.10 -9.94 5.00
C ARG A 41 -11.51 -9.40 5.22
N ARG A 42 -11.68 -8.07 5.30
CA ARG A 42 -12.99 -7.42 5.47
C ARG A 42 -13.96 -7.79 4.34
N ALA A 43 -13.50 -7.87 3.10
CA ALA A 43 -14.35 -8.30 1.99
C ALA A 43 -14.84 -9.75 2.17
N LYS A 44 -13.91 -10.67 2.50
CA LYS A 44 -14.22 -12.09 2.73
C LYS A 44 -15.13 -12.32 3.93
N ASP A 45 -14.89 -11.64 5.04
CA ASP A 45 -15.71 -11.74 6.26
C ASP A 45 -17.16 -11.30 6.01
N ASN A 46 -17.37 -10.42 5.03
CA ASN A 46 -18.69 -9.99 4.58
C ASN A 46 -19.23 -10.79 3.39
N GLY A 47 -18.64 -11.96 3.07
CA GLY A 47 -19.07 -12.85 1.98
C GLY A 47 -18.84 -12.28 0.57
N ARG A 48 -17.95 -11.30 0.40
CA ARG A 48 -17.70 -10.63 -0.88
C ARG A 48 -16.39 -11.09 -1.51
N SER A 49 -16.39 -11.27 -2.83
CA SER A 49 -15.20 -11.53 -3.65
C SER A 49 -14.56 -10.26 -4.23
N THR A 50 -15.20 -9.10 -4.03
CA THR A 50 -14.73 -7.79 -4.51
C THR A 50 -14.42 -6.87 -3.33
N ILE A 51 -13.18 -6.38 -3.27
CA ILE A 51 -12.76 -5.31 -2.35
C ILE A 51 -13.44 -4.01 -2.79
N LYS A 52 -14.03 -3.29 -1.85
CA LYS A 52 -14.68 -1.99 -2.07
C LYS A 52 -13.94 -0.90 -1.28
N PRO A 53 -14.17 0.40 -1.58
CA PRO A 53 -13.55 1.49 -0.83
C PRO A 53 -13.77 1.43 0.68
N ARG A 54 -14.93 0.91 1.11
CA ARG A 54 -15.26 0.69 2.54
C ARG A 54 -14.43 -0.39 3.23
N ASP A 55 -13.69 -1.19 2.47
CA ASP A 55 -12.82 -2.23 2.99
C ASP A 55 -11.39 -1.71 3.19
N LEU A 56 -11.04 -0.53 2.67
CA LEU A 56 -9.73 0.10 2.88
C LEU A 56 -9.56 0.54 4.34
#